data_AF-A0A3M8F614-F1
#
_entry.id   AF-A0A3M8F614-F1
#
_cell.length_a   1.000
_cell.length_b   1.000
_cell.length_c   1.000
_cell.angle_alpha   90.00
_cell.angle_beta   90.00
_cell.angle_gamma   90.00
#
_symmetry.space_group_name_H-M   'P 1'
#
loop_
_entity.id
_entity.type
_entity.pdbx_description
1 polymer ?
#
loop_
_entity_poly.entity_id
_entity_poly.type
_entity_poly.pdbx_seq_one_letter_code
_entity_poly.pdbx_strand_id
1 'polypeptide(L)'
;MIGAFATWRNEPITFAQTDTSGTTVQAANYLTMMPNREGGLFSNYVQIGLFAEKTGATTSTYGPQWSELGENGGVTRAITQGAGGNAPDRTNHTYMLLRQSGGDQWDVLYDFNNVGTTTGQLPVPRGSANRLDIGLEVMGPQHLSIPRIDSRVQYMAENKTWYRAATEDVAQITSLPKCNDGGTAPYCFTAQLAGGTSFEQWSTSKPGATQLRTSPPTDTAPKNRSFTDAVPKVLNGVNQAALHRCLAEAPDTCLSTVPGLARCVRTVQLCNAAAASTASRPASSQRSSMVAAEDIRQRAAVSFGVPVHRVQVNSDPGRSSTDVHSEAGPVWTVESSAATHGLERRDRTFDGFRATYSASTGRLLHACWGQMCAR
;
A
#
# COMPACT_ATOMS: atom_id res chain seq x y z
N MET A 1 9.20 18.41 9.80
CA MET A 1 9.49 17.03 9.30
C MET A 1 9.50 17.04 7.78
N ILE A 2 10.42 16.35 7.13
CA ILE A 2 10.58 16.33 5.65
C ILE A 2 10.62 14.93 5.03
N GLY A 3 10.34 13.91 5.83
CA GLY A 3 10.21 12.55 5.33
C GLY A 3 9.60 11.61 6.35
N ALA A 4 9.00 10.54 5.85
CA ALA A 4 8.54 9.40 6.63
C ALA A 4 9.04 8.12 6.00
N PHE A 5 9.34 7.15 6.84
CA PHE A 5 9.90 5.88 6.43
C PHE A 5 9.32 4.80 7.32
N ALA A 6 8.76 3.77 6.71
CA ALA A 6 8.27 2.62 7.42
C ALA A 6 8.78 1.33 6.79
N THR A 7 8.92 0.31 7.64
CA THR A 7 9.31 -1.04 7.22
C THR A 7 8.38 -2.06 7.85
N TRP A 8 8.05 -3.07 7.06
CA TRP A 8 7.39 -4.27 7.55
C TRP A 8 7.62 -5.42 6.58
N ARG A 9 7.37 -6.63 7.09
CA ARG A 9 7.41 -7.84 6.30
C ARG A 9 6.08 -8.08 5.61
N ASN A 10 6.10 -8.40 4.31
CA ASN A 10 4.89 -8.70 3.53
C ASN A 10 4.40 -10.13 3.81
N GLU A 11 3.83 -10.32 5.00
CA GLU A 11 3.20 -11.57 5.42
C GLU A 11 1.85 -11.80 4.70
N PRO A 12 1.47 -13.06 4.45
CA PRO A 12 0.25 -13.39 3.70
C PRO A 12 -1.02 -13.11 4.53
N ILE A 13 -1.82 -12.17 4.08
CA ILE A 13 -3.20 -11.98 4.56
C ILE A 13 -4.08 -12.99 3.85
N THR A 14 -4.88 -13.75 4.60
CA THR A 14 -5.71 -14.82 4.03
C THR A 14 -7.18 -14.50 4.18
N PHE A 15 -7.97 -14.95 3.21
CA PHE A 15 -9.41 -14.74 3.19
C PHE A 15 -10.18 -16.05 3.34
N ALA A 16 -11.33 -15.98 3.99
CA ALA A 16 -12.29 -17.07 4.03
C ALA A 16 -12.77 -17.44 2.61
N GLN A 17 -13.05 -18.72 2.39
CA GLN A 17 -13.62 -19.23 1.14
C GLN A 17 -15.15 -19.10 1.16
N THR A 18 -15.62 -17.88 1.40
CA THR A 18 -17.05 -17.52 1.41
C THR A 18 -17.31 -16.48 0.35
N ASP A 19 -18.52 -16.48 -0.21
CA ASP A 19 -18.94 -15.37 -1.07
C ASP A 19 -19.04 -14.08 -0.25
N THR A 20 -18.48 -13.01 -0.82
CA THR A 20 -18.44 -11.67 -0.23
C THR A 20 -19.07 -10.63 -1.16
N SER A 21 -19.85 -11.08 -2.14
CA SER A 21 -20.62 -10.23 -3.06
C SER A 21 -21.43 -9.19 -2.28
N GLY A 22 -21.29 -7.91 -2.65
CA GLY A 22 -21.94 -6.79 -1.98
C GLY A 22 -21.34 -6.36 -0.63
N THR A 23 -20.27 -7.03 -0.16
CA THR A 23 -19.57 -6.68 1.08
C THR A 23 -18.12 -6.26 0.78
N THR A 24 -17.65 -5.18 1.38
CA THR A 24 -16.23 -4.80 1.31
C THR A 24 -15.42 -5.63 2.30
N VAL A 25 -14.51 -6.45 1.78
CA VAL A 25 -13.56 -7.22 2.59
C VAL A 25 -12.15 -6.80 2.22
N GLN A 26 -11.47 -6.12 3.15
CA GLN A 26 -10.18 -5.49 2.89
C GLN A 26 -9.33 -5.46 4.16
N ALA A 27 -8.03 -5.56 3.99
CA ALA A 27 -7.04 -5.25 5.00
C ALA A 27 -5.93 -4.38 4.40
N ALA A 28 -5.56 -3.30 5.08
CA ALA A 28 -4.51 -2.37 4.65
C ALA A 28 -3.53 -2.11 5.79
N ASN A 29 -2.26 -2.46 5.60
CA ASN A 29 -1.17 -2.01 6.48
C ASN A 29 -0.50 -0.80 5.82
N TYR A 30 -0.45 0.33 6.51
CA TYR A 30 -0.09 1.59 5.87
C TYR A 30 0.86 2.45 6.69
N LEU A 31 1.52 3.35 5.98
CA LEU A 31 2.11 4.59 6.46
C LEU A 31 1.32 5.75 5.85
N THR A 32 0.80 6.65 6.68
CA THR A 32 0.12 7.88 6.27
C THR A 32 0.89 9.09 6.79
N MET A 33 1.19 10.02 5.88
CA MET A 33 1.65 11.37 6.19
C MET A 33 0.47 12.32 6.04
N MET A 34 0.18 13.08 7.10
CA MET A 34 -0.81 14.16 7.06
C MET A 34 -0.09 15.50 7.11
N PRO A 35 0.05 16.21 5.98
CA PRO A 35 0.59 17.55 5.94
C PRO A 35 -0.53 18.54 6.37
N ASN A 36 -0.83 18.65 7.67
CA ASN A 36 -1.77 19.66 8.18
C ASN A 36 -1.53 20.01 9.67
N ARG A 37 -1.93 21.24 10.06
CA ARG A 37 -2.01 21.76 11.43
C ARG A 37 -3.38 21.58 12.09
N GLU A 38 -4.42 21.30 11.32
CA GLU A 38 -5.78 21.15 11.85
C GLU A 38 -6.01 19.69 12.27
N GLY A 39 -6.30 19.49 13.56
CA GLY A 39 -6.32 18.19 14.26
C GLY A 39 -7.47 17.24 13.90
N GLY A 40 -7.89 17.17 12.64
CA GLY A 40 -8.93 16.26 12.17
C GLY A 40 -8.35 14.96 11.62
N LEU A 41 -8.97 13.82 11.97
CA LEU A 41 -8.73 12.49 11.37
C LEU A 41 -9.01 12.44 9.85
N PHE A 42 -9.58 13.51 9.29
CA PHE A 42 -10.06 13.60 7.91
C PHE A 42 -9.26 14.59 7.05
N SER A 43 -8.05 14.93 7.50
CA SER A 43 -7.15 15.83 6.78
C SER A 43 -6.66 15.23 5.46
N ASN A 44 -6.23 16.11 4.54
CA ASN A 44 -5.47 15.72 3.35
C ASN A 44 -4.25 14.89 3.75
N TYR A 45 -3.91 13.90 2.94
CA TYR A 45 -2.87 12.95 3.28
C TYR A 45 -2.20 12.35 2.06
N VAL A 46 -1.05 11.74 2.32
CA VAL A 46 -0.36 10.81 1.43
C VAL A 46 -0.22 9.50 2.18
N GLN A 47 -0.74 8.41 1.62
CA GLN A 47 -0.68 7.09 2.21
C GLN A 47 0.07 6.16 1.26
N ILE A 48 0.94 5.32 1.81
CA ILE A 48 1.60 4.25 1.09
C ILE A 48 1.53 3.00 1.97
N GLY A 49 1.23 1.86 1.37
CA GLY A 49 1.08 0.65 2.15
C GLY A 49 0.86 -0.59 1.34
N LEU A 50 0.62 -1.68 2.06
CA LEU A 50 0.24 -2.98 1.55
C LEU A 50 -1.26 -3.18 1.69
N PHE A 51 -1.92 -3.56 0.60
CA PHE A 51 -3.37 -3.69 0.55
C PHE A 51 -3.76 -5.09 0.07
N ALA A 52 -4.72 -5.68 0.76
CA ALA A 52 -5.33 -6.94 0.41
C ALA A 52 -6.85 -6.77 0.37
N GLU A 53 -7.50 -7.27 -0.68
CA GLU A 53 -8.95 -7.17 -0.86
C GLU A 53 -9.51 -8.50 -1.37
N LYS A 54 -10.72 -8.87 -0.94
CA LYS A 54 -11.49 -9.98 -1.50
C LYS A 54 -12.81 -9.46 -2.03
N THR A 55 -13.19 -9.96 -3.20
CA THR A 55 -14.48 -9.69 -3.83
C THR A 55 -15.10 -10.99 -4.34
N GLY A 56 -16.40 -11.17 -4.11
CA GLY A 56 -17.11 -12.37 -4.53
C GLY A 56 -16.60 -13.63 -3.81
N ALA A 57 -16.71 -14.78 -4.46
CA ALA A 57 -16.31 -16.06 -3.89
C ALA A 57 -14.80 -16.35 -4.02
N THR A 58 -14.21 -16.08 -5.20
CA THR A 58 -12.88 -16.56 -5.57
C THR A 58 -11.86 -15.46 -5.79
N THR A 59 -12.27 -14.21 -5.99
CA THR A 59 -11.36 -13.15 -6.38
C THR A 59 -10.73 -12.50 -5.15
N SER A 60 -9.40 -12.43 -5.13
CA SER A 60 -8.64 -11.70 -4.12
C SER A 60 -7.44 -11.04 -4.75
N THR A 61 -7.13 -9.84 -4.28
CA THR A 61 -6.01 -9.03 -4.76
C THR A 61 -5.12 -8.68 -3.59
N TYR A 62 -3.81 -8.65 -3.82
CA TYR A 62 -2.80 -8.32 -2.82
C TYR A 62 -1.74 -7.46 -3.50
N GLY A 63 -1.20 -6.46 -2.82
CA GLY A 63 -0.05 -5.72 -3.30
C GLY A 63 0.06 -4.32 -2.73
N PRO A 64 1.24 -3.69 -2.85
CA PRO A 64 1.43 -2.33 -2.43
C PRO A 64 0.69 -1.35 -3.36
N GLN A 65 0.25 -0.25 -2.77
CA GLN A 65 -0.28 0.92 -3.48
C GLN A 65 0.01 2.18 -2.67
N TRP A 66 -0.11 3.32 -3.33
CA TRP A 66 -0.11 4.61 -2.67
C TRP A 66 -1.33 5.42 -3.08
N SER A 67 -1.77 6.28 -2.17
CA SER A 67 -2.91 7.17 -2.34
C SER A 67 -2.56 8.57 -1.90
N GLU A 68 -3.15 9.55 -2.56
CA GLU A 68 -3.11 10.94 -2.15
C GLU A 68 -4.55 11.46 -2.11
N LEU A 69 -4.91 12.15 -1.03
CA LEU A 69 -6.15 12.91 -0.91
C LEU A 69 -5.81 14.39 -0.74
N GLY A 70 -6.45 15.23 -1.55
CA GLY A 70 -6.39 16.68 -1.46
C GLY A 70 -7.77 17.30 -1.23
N GLU A 71 -7.85 18.62 -1.37
CA GLU A 71 -9.12 19.36 -1.25
C GLU A 71 -10.08 19.05 -2.40
N ASN A 72 -9.58 18.72 -3.58
CA ASN A 72 -10.42 18.62 -4.77
C ASN A 72 -10.65 17.17 -5.25
N GLY A 73 -10.17 16.19 -4.49
CA GLY A 73 -10.31 14.79 -4.86
C GLY A 73 -9.15 13.96 -4.34
N GLY A 74 -8.95 12.80 -4.94
CA GLY A 74 -7.82 11.93 -4.64
C GLY A 74 -7.43 11.05 -5.80
N VAL A 75 -6.29 10.40 -5.62
CA VAL A 75 -5.68 9.46 -6.57
C VAL A 75 -5.14 8.26 -5.81
N THR A 76 -5.27 7.07 -6.38
CA THR A 76 -4.65 5.84 -5.88
C THR A 76 -3.94 5.14 -7.02
N ARG A 77 -2.75 4.60 -6.76
CA ARG A 77 -1.90 3.91 -7.73
C ARG A 77 -1.33 2.64 -7.14
N ALA A 78 -1.54 1.53 -7.83
CA ALA A 78 -0.83 0.30 -7.55
C ALA A 78 0.67 0.50 -7.75
N ILE A 79 1.45 -0.05 -6.83
CA ILE A 79 2.89 -0.18 -6.99
C ILE A 79 3.15 -1.56 -7.60
N THR A 80 3.57 -1.54 -8.86
CA THR A 80 3.82 -2.73 -9.70
C THR A 80 5.30 -3.04 -9.84
N GLN A 81 6.16 -2.10 -9.48
CA GLN A 81 7.61 -2.26 -9.41
C GLN A 81 7.98 -2.84 -8.03
N GLY A 82 8.90 -3.81 -7.97
CA GLY A 82 9.33 -4.47 -6.74
C GLY A 82 9.04 -5.97 -6.69
N ALA A 83 9.80 -6.72 -5.88
CA ALA A 83 9.50 -8.13 -5.62
C ALA A 83 8.16 -8.25 -4.88
N GLY A 84 7.35 -9.27 -5.19
CA GLY A 84 6.08 -9.49 -4.48
C GLY A 84 4.99 -8.46 -4.78
N GLY A 85 5.12 -7.65 -5.84
CA GLY A 85 4.19 -6.54 -6.13
C GLY A 85 2.71 -6.92 -6.23
N ASN A 86 2.37 -8.19 -6.44
CA ASN A 86 0.99 -8.69 -6.44
C ASN A 86 0.76 -9.95 -5.56
N ALA A 87 1.74 -10.34 -4.73
CA ALA A 87 1.67 -11.55 -3.92
C ALA A 87 2.57 -11.43 -2.68
N PRO A 88 2.18 -12.03 -1.54
CA PRO A 88 3.03 -12.04 -0.35
C PRO A 88 4.33 -12.79 -0.65
N ASP A 89 5.47 -12.16 -0.39
CA ASP A 89 6.80 -12.74 -0.62
C ASP A 89 7.54 -13.05 0.68
N ARG A 90 6.96 -12.68 1.82
CA ARG A 90 7.56 -12.81 3.15
C ARG A 90 8.94 -12.16 3.23
N THR A 91 9.17 -11.06 2.51
CA THR A 91 10.37 -10.25 2.64
C THR A 91 10.04 -8.89 3.28
N ASN A 92 11.06 -8.21 3.79
CA ASN A 92 10.89 -6.86 4.31
C ASN A 92 10.88 -5.88 3.14
N HIS A 93 9.90 -4.99 3.16
CA HIS A 93 9.82 -3.90 2.22
C HIS A 93 9.92 -2.56 2.92
N THR A 94 10.31 -1.55 2.14
CA THR A 94 10.39 -0.19 2.63
C THR A 94 9.40 0.74 1.94
N TYR A 95 8.78 1.60 2.74
CA TYR A 95 7.73 2.52 2.32
C TYR A 95 8.14 3.91 2.77
N MET A 96 8.35 4.82 1.83
CA MET A 96 8.97 6.10 2.14
C MET A 96 8.28 7.24 1.41
N LEU A 97 8.14 8.35 2.13
CA LEU A 97 7.66 9.62 1.60
C LEU A 97 8.76 10.65 1.85
N LEU A 98 9.19 11.35 0.81
CA LEU A 98 10.23 12.38 0.90
C LEU A 98 9.70 13.69 0.33
N ARG A 99 9.79 14.76 1.11
CA ARG A 99 9.38 16.07 0.62
C ARG A 99 10.39 16.57 -0.42
N GLN A 100 9.89 17.04 -1.56
CA GLN A 100 10.72 17.66 -2.57
C GLN A 100 11.36 18.96 -2.06
N SER A 101 12.52 19.30 -2.63
CA SER A 101 13.23 20.53 -2.24
C SER A 101 12.52 21.81 -2.71
N GLY A 102 11.75 21.74 -3.80
CA GLY A 102 10.90 22.82 -4.30
C GLY A 102 9.43 22.48 -4.11
N GLY A 103 8.72 23.25 -3.29
CA GLY A 103 7.27 23.13 -3.10
C GLY A 103 6.83 22.12 -2.05
N ASP A 104 5.64 21.58 -2.27
CA ASP A 104 4.84 20.82 -1.28
C ASP A 104 4.52 19.40 -1.73
N GLN A 105 5.15 18.98 -2.83
CA GLN A 105 5.06 17.64 -3.35
C GLN A 105 5.95 16.68 -2.56
N TRP A 106 5.51 15.44 -2.52
CA TRP A 106 6.19 14.33 -1.88
C TRP A 106 6.50 13.28 -2.92
N ASP A 107 7.76 12.88 -2.99
CA ASP A 107 8.16 11.67 -3.70
C ASP A 107 7.77 10.46 -2.87
N VAL A 108 7.14 9.50 -3.53
CA VAL A 108 6.68 8.23 -2.99
C VAL A 108 7.68 7.18 -3.42
N LEU A 109 8.38 6.58 -2.45
CA LEU A 109 9.40 5.57 -2.70
C LEU A 109 8.98 4.24 -2.10
N TYR A 110 9.19 3.17 -2.87
CA TYR A 110 9.00 1.79 -2.46
C TYR A 110 10.27 1.00 -2.73
N ASP A 111 10.76 0.27 -1.72
CA ASP A 111 12.04 -0.43 -1.77
C ASP A 111 13.20 0.45 -2.24
N PHE A 112 13.19 1.71 -1.79
CA PHE A 112 14.13 2.79 -2.11
C PHE A 112 14.11 3.29 -3.57
N ASN A 113 13.15 2.88 -4.40
CA ASN A 113 12.95 3.41 -5.74
C ASN A 113 11.74 4.36 -5.78
N ASN A 114 11.82 5.44 -6.57
CA ASN A 114 10.67 6.31 -6.79
C ASN A 114 9.57 5.58 -7.60
N VAL A 115 8.35 5.59 -7.06
CA VAL A 115 7.15 4.98 -7.67
C VAL A 115 6.03 5.99 -7.91
N GLY A 116 6.26 7.27 -7.60
CA GLY A 116 5.31 8.33 -7.85
C GLY A 116 5.69 9.63 -7.14
N THR A 117 5.06 10.71 -7.58
CA THR A 117 5.16 12.00 -6.90
C THR A 117 3.74 12.52 -6.72
N THR A 118 3.45 13.06 -5.55
CA THR A 118 2.15 13.67 -5.26
C THR A 118 1.95 14.94 -6.07
N THR A 119 0.69 15.31 -6.29
CA THR A 119 0.33 16.33 -7.26
C THR A 119 -0.67 17.36 -6.76
N GLY A 120 -1.41 17.05 -5.70
CA GLY A 120 -2.47 17.88 -5.14
C GLY A 120 -2.33 18.11 -3.63
N GLN A 121 -1.13 17.94 -3.07
CA GLN A 121 -0.88 18.17 -1.64
C GLN A 121 -0.95 19.66 -1.30
N LEU A 122 -1.46 19.92 -0.08
CA LEU A 122 -1.53 21.27 0.46
C LEU A 122 -0.15 21.87 0.68
N PRO A 123 -0.03 23.20 0.49
CA PRO A 123 1.18 23.89 0.86
C PRO A 123 1.37 23.90 2.37
N VAL A 124 2.35 23.14 2.86
CA VAL A 124 2.66 23.08 4.29
C VAL A 124 3.99 23.75 4.57
N PRO A 125 4.03 24.85 5.33
CA PRO A 125 5.28 25.52 5.66
C PRO A 125 6.30 24.55 6.28
N ARG A 126 7.54 24.58 5.79
CA ARG A 126 8.66 23.83 6.38
C ARG A 126 8.79 24.16 7.86
N GLY A 127 9.22 23.19 8.66
CA GLY A 127 9.23 23.30 10.12
C GLY A 127 7.87 23.12 10.82
N SER A 128 6.75 23.02 10.10
CA SER A 128 5.49 22.59 10.73
C SER A 128 5.55 21.11 11.12
N ALA A 129 4.87 20.76 12.21
CA ALA A 129 4.68 19.37 12.59
C ALA A 129 3.77 18.70 11.55
N ASN A 130 4.20 17.54 11.05
CA ASN A 130 3.31 16.64 10.33
C ASN A 130 2.94 15.51 11.29
N ARG A 131 1.75 14.94 11.10
CA ARG A 131 1.37 13.71 11.78
C ARG A 131 1.72 12.51 10.91
N LEU A 132 2.31 11.50 11.54
CA LEU A 132 2.53 10.19 10.95
C LEU A 132 1.61 9.18 11.61
N ASP A 133 0.87 8.45 10.79
CA ASP A 133 0.14 7.28 11.23
C ASP A 133 0.76 6.05 10.59
N ILE A 134 0.99 5.02 11.40
CA ILE A 134 1.15 3.65 10.91
C ILE A 134 0.00 2.84 11.48
N GLY A 135 -0.57 1.95 10.68
CA GLY A 135 -1.75 1.26 11.14
C GLY A 135 -2.19 0.12 10.25
N LEU A 136 -3.13 -0.64 10.81
CA LEU A 136 -3.85 -1.70 10.14
C LEU A 136 -5.33 -1.31 10.10
N GLU A 137 -5.87 -1.12 8.90
CA GLU A 137 -7.30 -0.91 8.68
C GLU A 137 -7.92 -2.18 8.12
N VAL A 138 -9.10 -2.54 8.64
CA VAL A 138 -9.79 -3.78 8.26
C VAL A 138 -11.28 -3.54 8.06
N MET A 139 -11.78 -3.99 6.90
CA MET A 139 -13.19 -4.09 6.58
C MET A 139 -13.59 -5.55 6.39
N GLY A 140 -14.77 -5.93 6.89
CA GLY A 140 -15.23 -7.33 6.87
C GLY A 140 -14.34 -8.28 7.71
N PRO A 141 -14.03 -7.95 8.98
CA PRO A 141 -13.04 -8.69 9.78
C PRO A 141 -13.34 -10.19 9.91
N GLN A 142 -14.61 -10.61 9.86
CA GLN A 142 -14.98 -12.03 9.92
C GLN A 142 -14.49 -12.87 8.73
N HIS A 143 -14.15 -12.24 7.61
CA HIS A 143 -13.78 -12.92 6.36
C HIS A 143 -12.27 -13.00 6.12
N LEU A 144 -11.44 -12.61 7.09
CA LEU A 144 -9.99 -12.57 6.91
C LEU A 144 -9.20 -12.97 8.16
N SER A 145 -7.97 -13.44 7.95
CA SER A 145 -6.97 -13.66 8.99
C SER A 145 -5.73 -12.86 8.67
N ILE A 146 -5.16 -12.22 9.69
CA ILE A 146 -4.01 -11.36 9.54
C ILE A 146 -2.90 -11.94 10.42
N PRO A 147 -1.78 -12.39 9.83
CA PRO A 147 -0.63 -12.82 10.60
C PRO A 147 -0.09 -11.66 11.44
N ARG A 148 0.88 -11.94 12.31
CA ARG A 148 1.57 -10.85 12.99
C ARG A 148 2.32 -9.99 11.97
N ILE A 149 1.96 -8.72 11.92
CA ILE A 149 2.64 -7.68 11.15
C ILE A 149 3.33 -6.76 12.15
N ASP A 150 4.63 -6.61 11.97
CA ASP A 150 5.49 -5.76 12.78
C ASP A 150 5.89 -4.51 11.98
N SER A 151 5.20 -3.41 12.24
CA SER A 151 5.40 -2.13 11.58
C SER A 151 6.36 -1.25 12.38
N ARG A 152 7.37 -0.70 11.70
CA ARG A 152 8.36 0.22 12.28
C ARG A 152 8.32 1.52 11.50
N VAL A 153 8.53 2.65 12.17
CA VAL A 153 8.46 3.98 11.55
C VAL A 153 9.60 4.88 12.03
N GLN A 154 10.09 5.70 11.11
CA GLN A 154 11.05 6.77 11.34
C GLN A 154 10.58 8.01 10.58
N TYR A 155 11.02 9.17 11.04
CA TYR A 155 10.79 10.43 10.36
C TYR A 155 12.12 11.13 10.06
N MET A 156 12.16 11.92 8.99
CA MET A 156 13.31 12.74 8.65
C MET A 156 13.11 14.18 9.12
N ALA A 157 14.06 14.70 9.90
CA ALA A 157 14.07 16.10 10.30
C ALA A 157 14.73 16.99 9.24
N GLU A 158 14.65 18.31 9.39
CA GLU A 158 15.19 19.29 8.42
C GLU A 158 16.71 19.17 8.21
N ASN A 159 17.44 18.66 9.21
CA ASN A 159 18.87 18.36 9.11
C ASN A 159 19.17 17.11 8.25
N LYS A 160 18.15 16.48 7.65
CA LYS A 160 18.23 15.29 6.80
C LYS A 160 18.68 14.03 7.54
N THR A 161 18.48 14.00 8.86
CA THR A 161 18.72 12.83 9.71
C THR A 161 17.39 12.12 10.00
N TRP A 162 17.43 10.79 10.01
CA TRP A 162 16.29 9.95 10.37
C TRP A 162 16.26 9.70 11.88
N TYR A 163 15.07 9.81 12.45
CA TYR A 163 14.82 9.67 13.89
C TYR A 163 13.62 8.75 14.13
N ARG A 164 13.65 8.06 15.27
CA ARG A 164 12.46 7.44 15.87
C ARG A 164 11.75 8.48 16.75
N ALA A 165 10.44 8.41 16.82
CA ALA A 165 9.67 9.26 17.74
C ALA A 165 9.97 8.87 19.18
N ALA A 166 9.95 9.84 20.10
CA ALA A 166 9.94 9.54 21.53
C ALA A 166 8.64 8.82 21.86
N THR A 167 8.65 7.87 22.80
CA THR A 167 7.45 7.11 23.14
C THR A 167 6.32 8.02 23.67
N GLU A 168 6.66 9.11 24.34
CA GLU A 168 5.70 10.11 24.83
C GLU A 168 4.97 10.88 23.72
N ASP A 169 5.55 10.94 22.52
CA ASP A 169 4.96 11.58 21.34
C ASP A 169 4.09 10.62 20.52
N VAL A 170 3.92 9.38 20.96
CA VAL A 170 3.16 8.34 20.25
C VAL A 170 1.83 8.07 20.93
N ALA A 171 0.75 8.30 20.20
CA ALA A 171 -0.59 7.88 20.58
C ALA A 171 -0.95 6.52 19.96
N GLN A 172 -1.61 5.67 20.73
CA GLN A 172 -2.18 4.40 20.24
C GLN A 172 -3.70 4.49 20.21
N ILE A 173 -4.30 4.17 19.06
CA ILE A 173 -5.75 4.08 18.90
C ILE A 173 -6.09 2.66 18.41
N THR A 174 -7.08 2.03 19.03
CA THR A 174 -7.60 0.73 18.61
C THR A 174 -9.13 0.77 18.69
N SER A 175 -9.79 0.79 17.53
CA SER A 175 -11.25 0.90 17.43
C SER A 175 -11.97 -0.45 17.42
N LEU A 176 -11.24 -1.55 17.22
CA LEU A 176 -11.77 -2.91 17.19
C LEU A 176 -11.50 -3.65 18.51
N PRO A 177 -12.35 -4.61 18.91
CA PRO A 177 -12.17 -5.35 20.17
C PRO A 177 -10.81 -6.05 20.25
N LYS A 178 -10.19 -6.03 21.43
CA LYS A 178 -8.95 -6.78 21.69
C LYS A 178 -9.26 -8.22 22.13
N CYS A 179 -8.49 -9.20 21.66
CA CYS A 179 -8.77 -10.62 21.93
C CYS A 179 -8.72 -11.02 23.41
N ASN A 180 -7.94 -10.31 24.22
CA ASN A 180 -7.80 -10.61 25.65
C ASN A 180 -8.64 -9.68 26.54
N ASP A 181 -9.30 -8.65 25.96
CA ASP A 181 -10.07 -7.65 26.69
C ASP A 181 -11.57 -7.77 26.36
N GLY A 182 -12.09 -9.00 26.33
CA GLY A 182 -13.50 -9.29 26.09
C GLY A 182 -13.92 -9.42 24.62
N GLY A 183 -13.02 -9.20 23.65
CA GLY A 183 -13.28 -9.51 22.25
C GLY A 183 -13.13 -11.01 21.95
N THR A 184 -14.03 -11.57 21.15
CA THR A 184 -13.96 -12.98 20.74
C THR A 184 -13.49 -13.12 19.29
N ALA A 185 -12.70 -14.16 19.02
CA ALA A 185 -12.35 -14.51 17.65
C ALA A 185 -13.63 -14.89 16.87
N PRO A 186 -13.73 -14.56 15.57
CA PRO A 186 -12.72 -13.91 14.72
C PRO A 186 -12.86 -12.38 14.64
N TYR A 187 -13.56 -11.72 15.57
CA TYR A 187 -13.81 -10.27 15.51
C TYR A 187 -12.80 -9.44 16.30
N CYS A 188 -11.88 -10.10 17.00
CA CYS A 188 -10.90 -9.46 17.86
C CYS A 188 -9.52 -9.32 17.19
N PHE A 189 -8.72 -8.38 17.69
CA PHE A 189 -7.36 -8.10 17.27
C PHE A 189 -6.38 -8.18 18.43
N THR A 190 -5.13 -8.51 18.12
CA THR A 190 -4.01 -8.32 19.04
C THR A 190 -3.21 -7.14 18.53
N ALA A 191 -2.86 -6.22 19.42
CA ALA A 191 -2.20 -4.98 19.07
C ALA A 191 -1.23 -4.60 20.21
N GLN A 192 0.05 -4.43 19.91
CA GLN A 192 1.10 -4.22 20.90
C GLN A 192 2.10 -3.16 20.43
N LEU A 193 2.31 -2.15 21.26
CA LEU A 193 3.39 -1.18 21.13
C LEU A 193 4.64 -1.68 21.84
N ALA A 194 5.78 -1.63 21.18
CA ALA A 194 7.09 -1.89 21.76
C ALA A 194 7.95 -0.63 21.71
N GLY A 195 8.62 -0.36 22.82
CA GLY A 195 9.52 0.78 22.99
C GLY A 195 9.91 0.99 24.43
N GLY A 196 10.93 1.83 24.62
CA GLY A 196 11.35 2.36 25.92
C GLY A 196 11.19 3.87 25.90
N THR A 197 12.29 4.59 25.74
CA THR A 197 12.30 6.05 25.53
C THR A 197 11.91 6.45 24.10
N SER A 198 12.12 5.57 23.13
CA SER A 198 11.71 5.76 21.73
C SER A 198 10.78 4.65 21.26
N PHE A 199 9.88 5.00 20.35
CA PHE A 199 9.09 4.04 19.59
C PHE A 199 10.00 3.10 18.78
N GLU A 200 9.79 1.80 18.90
CA GLU A 200 10.54 0.80 18.14
C GLU A 200 9.66 0.07 17.13
N GLN A 201 8.47 -0.36 17.56
CA GLN A 201 7.62 -1.23 16.75
C GLN A 201 6.16 -1.19 17.21
N TRP A 202 5.26 -1.30 16.24
CA TRP A 202 3.85 -1.57 16.42
C TRP A 202 3.54 -2.94 15.83
N SER A 203 3.03 -3.86 16.64
CA SER A 203 2.69 -5.22 16.21
C SER A 203 1.18 -5.40 16.19
N THR A 204 0.63 -5.89 15.08
CA THR A 204 -0.80 -6.21 14.96
C THR A 204 -1.01 -7.61 14.41
N SER A 205 -2.01 -8.32 14.91
CA SER A 205 -2.44 -9.59 14.34
C SER A 205 -3.93 -9.81 14.57
N LYS A 206 -4.48 -10.75 13.82
CA LYS A 206 -5.89 -11.12 13.93
C LYS A 206 -6.04 -12.63 13.72
N PRO A 207 -6.55 -13.38 14.71
CA PRO A 207 -6.84 -14.79 14.52
C PRO A 207 -7.84 -14.97 13.37
N GLY A 208 -7.67 -16.07 12.63
CA GLY A 208 -8.61 -16.47 11.60
C GLY A 208 -9.93 -16.94 12.18
N ALA A 209 -10.94 -17.10 11.33
CA ALA A 209 -12.11 -17.90 11.70
C ALA A 209 -11.64 -19.30 12.10
N THR A 210 -12.12 -19.81 13.23
CA THR A 210 -11.94 -21.22 13.65
C THR A 210 -12.70 -22.12 12.68
N GLN A 211 -12.29 -22.18 11.43
CA GLN A 211 -12.66 -23.24 10.52
C GLN A 211 -11.57 -24.29 10.62
N LEU A 212 -11.93 -25.44 11.20
CA LEU A 212 -11.19 -26.69 11.02
C LEU A 212 -10.88 -26.85 9.54
N ARG A 213 -9.62 -26.65 9.15
CA ARG A 213 -9.15 -26.97 7.81
C ARG A 213 -7.84 -27.74 7.90
N THR A 214 -7.98 -29.05 7.76
CA THR A 214 -7.08 -29.92 7.02
C THR A 214 -6.85 -29.33 5.63
N SER A 215 -5.73 -28.63 5.46
CA SER A 215 -4.78 -28.77 4.34
C SER A 215 -3.72 -27.68 4.47
N PRO A 216 -2.43 -28.03 4.48
CA PRO A 216 -1.37 -27.02 4.54
C PRO A 216 -1.42 -26.17 3.26
N PRO A 217 -1.28 -24.85 3.34
CA PRO A 217 -1.00 -24.07 2.16
C PRO A 217 0.34 -24.53 1.62
N THR A 218 0.33 -25.24 0.49
CA THR A 218 1.53 -25.56 -0.27
C THR A 218 1.92 -24.32 -1.09
N ASP A 219 1.91 -23.14 -0.47
CA ASP A 219 2.60 -21.97 -1.00
C ASP A 219 4.06 -22.13 -0.60
N THR A 220 4.75 -22.92 -1.41
CA THR A 220 6.20 -22.95 -1.37
C THR A 220 6.62 -21.52 -1.62
N ALA A 221 7.19 -20.86 -0.60
CA ALA A 221 7.85 -19.57 -0.79
C ALA A 221 8.70 -19.69 -2.06
N PRO A 222 8.61 -18.76 -3.03
CA PRO A 222 9.42 -18.86 -4.22
C PRO A 222 10.87 -19.03 -3.77
N LYS A 223 11.42 -20.24 -4.03
CA LYS A 223 12.81 -20.57 -3.73
C LYS A 223 13.64 -19.41 -4.26
N ASN A 224 14.49 -18.83 -3.39
CA ASN A 224 15.47 -17.78 -3.69
C ASN A 224 15.69 -17.68 -5.19
N ARG A 225 14.96 -16.77 -5.86
CA ARG A 225 15.05 -16.66 -7.31
C ARG A 225 16.50 -16.33 -7.59
N SER A 226 17.17 -17.24 -8.29
CA SER A 226 18.52 -17.01 -8.76
C SER A 226 18.43 -15.86 -9.76
N PHE A 227 18.89 -14.68 -9.33
CA PHE A 227 18.99 -13.48 -10.14
C PHE A 227 19.89 -13.79 -11.35
N THR A 228 19.25 -14.18 -12.46
CA THR A 228 19.94 -14.60 -13.69
C THR A 228 20.13 -13.43 -14.66
N ASP A 229 19.52 -12.28 -14.38
CA ASP A 229 19.93 -11.00 -14.97
C ASP A 229 20.99 -10.37 -14.08
N ALA A 230 22.13 -10.03 -14.66
CA ALA A 230 23.31 -9.53 -13.96
C ALA A 230 23.01 -8.16 -13.30
N VAL A 231 22.44 -8.22 -12.09
CA VAL A 231 22.26 -7.04 -11.23
C VAL A 231 23.63 -6.37 -11.07
N PRO A 232 23.78 -5.09 -11.43
CA PRO A 232 25.06 -4.41 -11.32
C PRO A 232 25.52 -4.44 -9.86
N LYS A 233 26.81 -4.73 -9.63
CA LYS A 233 27.38 -4.75 -8.27
C LYS A 233 27.15 -3.42 -7.53
N VAL A 234 27.21 -2.32 -8.28
CA VAL A 234 26.91 -0.96 -7.81
C VAL A 234 25.95 -0.30 -8.80
N LEU A 235 24.81 0.21 -8.32
CA LEU A 235 23.84 0.98 -9.10
C LEU A 235 23.72 2.37 -8.48
N ASN A 236 23.94 3.45 -9.24
CA ASN A 236 23.80 4.83 -8.74
C ASN A 236 24.56 5.09 -7.42
N GLY A 237 25.73 4.46 -7.28
CA GLY A 237 26.58 4.52 -6.08
C GLY A 237 26.18 3.55 -4.95
N VAL A 238 25.08 2.82 -5.09
CA VAL A 238 24.57 1.87 -4.09
C VAL A 238 25.14 0.47 -4.31
N ASN A 239 25.82 -0.06 -3.29
CA ASN A 239 26.26 -1.46 -3.28
C ASN A 239 25.05 -2.40 -3.15
N GLN A 240 24.70 -3.11 -4.22
CA GLN A 240 23.49 -3.93 -4.28
C GLN A 240 23.55 -5.17 -3.38
N ALA A 241 24.74 -5.75 -3.17
CA ALA A 241 24.90 -6.88 -2.27
C ALA A 241 24.72 -6.46 -0.80
N ALA A 242 25.25 -5.29 -0.43
CA ALA A 242 25.05 -4.72 0.90
C ALA A 242 23.58 -4.33 1.12
N LEU A 243 22.92 -3.76 0.11
CA LEU A 243 21.50 -3.44 0.15
C LEU A 243 20.63 -4.69 0.38
N HIS A 244 20.85 -5.74 -0.42
CA HIS A 244 20.08 -6.98 -0.30
C HIS A 244 20.24 -7.62 1.08
N ARG A 245 21.48 -7.70 1.60
CA ARG A 245 21.73 -8.18 2.96
C ARG A 245 21.01 -7.35 4.01
N CYS A 246 21.10 -6.02 3.89
CA CYS A 246 20.47 -5.13 4.84
C CYS A 246 18.94 -5.25 4.84
N LEU A 247 18.29 -5.35 3.68
CA LEU A 247 16.85 -5.58 3.58
C LEU A 247 16.42 -6.89 4.26
N ALA A 248 17.25 -7.94 4.17
CA ALA A 248 16.98 -9.23 4.81
C ALA A 248 17.13 -9.19 6.33
N GLU A 249 18.11 -8.45 6.86
CA GLU A 249 18.51 -8.50 8.26
C GLU A 249 18.00 -7.32 9.11
N ALA A 250 18.13 -6.10 8.60
CA ALA A 250 17.90 -4.86 9.35
C ALA A 250 17.44 -3.70 8.43
N PRO A 251 16.26 -3.81 7.79
CA PRO A 251 15.77 -2.86 6.77
C PRO A 251 15.74 -1.40 7.27
N ASP A 252 15.53 -1.21 8.57
CA ASP A 252 15.46 0.10 9.22
C ASP A 252 16.78 0.88 9.21
N THR A 253 17.89 0.18 9.03
CA THR A 253 19.24 0.75 9.14
C THR A 253 19.89 0.97 7.78
N CYS A 254 19.27 0.53 6.69
CA CYS A 254 19.94 0.50 5.38
C CYS A 254 20.37 1.88 4.90
N LEU A 255 19.63 2.94 5.24
CA LEU A 255 19.99 4.30 4.87
C LEU A 255 21.32 4.76 5.51
N SER A 256 21.68 4.24 6.69
CA SER A 256 22.94 4.57 7.36
C SER A 256 24.04 3.55 7.11
N THR A 257 23.70 2.28 6.86
CA THR A 257 24.67 1.18 6.77
C THR A 257 25.07 0.83 5.34
N VAL A 258 24.20 1.03 4.35
CA VAL A 258 24.47 0.68 2.95
C VAL A 258 25.18 1.84 2.25
N PRO A 259 26.43 1.65 1.79
CA PRO A 259 27.18 2.70 1.10
C PRO A 259 26.41 3.23 -0.12
N GLY A 260 26.28 4.55 -0.21
CA GLY A 260 25.64 5.26 -1.33
C GLY A 260 24.11 5.32 -1.29
N LEU A 261 23.43 4.52 -0.46
CA LEU A 261 21.96 4.44 -0.47
C LEU A 261 21.30 5.78 -0.11
N ALA A 262 21.71 6.41 1.00
CA ALA A 262 21.16 7.71 1.39
C ALA A 262 21.40 8.81 0.34
N ARG A 263 22.49 8.73 -0.44
CA ARG A 263 22.71 9.68 -1.54
C ARG A 263 21.74 9.40 -2.68
N CYS A 264 21.66 8.14 -3.12
CA CYS A 264 20.78 7.73 -4.20
C CYS A 264 19.31 8.10 -3.93
N VAL A 265 18.82 7.79 -2.72
CA VAL A 265 17.46 8.10 -2.26
C VAL A 265 17.20 9.61 -2.26
N ARG A 266 18.13 10.41 -1.73
CA ARG A 266 17.99 11.89 -1.72
C ARG A 266 17.99 12.52 -3.11
N THR A 267 18.60 11.85 -4.09
CA THR A 267 18.58 12.27 -5.50
C THR A 267 17.49 11.58 -6.31
N VAL A 268 16.60 10.81 -5.65
CA VAL A 268 15.41 10.19 -6.25
C VAL A 268 15.78 9.33 -7.48
N GLN A 269 16.91 8.62 -7.38
CA GLN A 269 17.40 7.75 -8.44
C GLN A 269 16.87 6.31 -8.28
N LEU A 270 17.15 5.44 -9.25
CA LEU A 270 16.93 4.00 -9.09
C LEU A 270 18.01 3.43 -8.15
N CYS A 271 17.64 3.04 -6.95
CA CYS A 271 18.58 2.63 -5.90
C CYS A 271 18.63 1.12 -5.67
N ASN A 272 17.55 0.42 -6.01
CA ASN A 272 17.39 -1.01 -5.83
C ASN A 272 17.11 -1.68 -7.18
N ALA A 273 18.16 -2.23 -7.77
CA ALA A 273 18.09 -2.89 -9.07
C ALA A 273 17.18 -4.13 -9.02
N ALA A 274 17.24 -4.90 -7.92
CA ALA A 274 16.46 -6.11 -7.74
C ALA A 274 14.95 -5.79 -7.70
N ALA A 275 14.56 -4.70 -7.05
CA ALA A 275 13.17 -4.24 -7.07
C ALA A 275 12.75 -3.75 -8.47
N ALA A 276 13.66 -3.13 -9.23
CA ALA A 276 13.37 -2.63 -10.58
C ALA A 276 13.15 -3.74 -11.62
N SER A 277 13.94 -4.82 -11.53
CA SER A 277 13.89 -5.95 -12.48
C SER A 277 12.70 -6.89 -12.25
N THR A 278 11.98 -6.74 -11.14
CA THR A 278 10.91 -7.67 -10.74
C THR A 278 9.52 -7.17 -11.14
N ALA A 279 9.38 -6.52 -12.30
CA ALA A 279 8.05 -6.37 -12.90
C ALA A 279 7.46 -7.78 -13.04
N SER A 280 6.45 -8.10 -12.24
CA SER A 280 5.87 -9.44 -12.14
C SER A 280 5.48 -9.90 -13.54
N ARG A 281 6.29 -10.76 -14.15
CA ARG A 281 5.86 -11.53 -15.32
C ARG A 281 4.72 -12.41 -14.79
N PRO A 282 3.48 -12.26 -15.29
CA PRO A 282 2.38 -13.09 -14.84
C PRO A 282 2.82 -14.54 -14.99
N ALA A 283 2.64 -15.32 -13.91
CA ALA A 283 2.89 -16.75 -13.97
C ALA A 283 2.18 -17.31 -15.20
N SER A 284 2.94 -17.98 -16.06
CA SER A 284 2.49 -18.43 -17.37
C SER A 284 1.25 -19.31 -17.30
N SER A 285 0.30 -19.02 -18.18
CA SER A 285 -0.52 -19.98 -18.94
C SER A 285 -1.48 -20.92 -18.20
N GLN A 286 -2.09 -20.51 -17.10
CA GLN A 286 -3.51 -20.85 -16.95
C GLN A 286 -4.29 -19.77 -17.69
N ARG A 287 -5.20 -20.18 -18.58
CA ARG A 287 -6.27 -19.30 -19.09
C ARG A 287 -7.08 -18.87 -17.86
N SER A 288 -6.58 -17.87 -17.13
CA SER A 288 -7.38 -17.21 -16.11
C SER A 288 -8.52 -16.59 -16.87
N SER A 289 -9.73 -17.09 -16.63
CA SER A 289 -10.94 -16.42 -17.09
C SER A 289 -10.82 -14.98 -16.62
N MET A 290 -10.94 -14.03 -17.55
CA MET A 290 -10.98 -12.61 -17.18
C MET A 290 -12.06 -12.41 -16.12
N VAL A 291 -11.78 -11.56 -15.15
CA VAL A 291 -12.80 -11.12 -14.18
C VAL A 291 -13.93 -10.47 -14.97
N ALA A 292 -15.17 -10.87 -14.66
CA ALA A 292 -16.33 -10.41 -15.41
C ALA A 292 -16.52 -8.89 -15.24
N ALA A 293 -16.97 -8.22 -16.31
CA ALA A 293 -17.24 -6.77 -16.27
C ALA A 293 -18.25 -6.39 -15.19
N GLU A 294 -19.25 -7.25 -14.94
CA GLU A 294 -20.27 -7.01 -13.90
C GLU A 294 -19.67 -7.08 -12.49
N ASP A 295 -18.72 -7.99 -12.23
CA ASP A 295 -18.02 -8.07 -10.94
C ASP A 295 -17.21 -6.79 -10.70
N ILE A 296 -16.52 -6.29 -11.73
CA ILE A 296 -15.77 -5.03 -11.67
C ILE A 296 -16.71 -3.83 -11.48
N ARG A 297 -17.86 -3.81 -12.15
CA ARG A 297 -18.89 -2.78 -11.96
C ARG A 297 -19.36 -2.74 -10.51
N GLN A 298 -19.75 -3.89 -9.97
CA GLN A 298 -20.25 -4.02 -8.60
C GLN A 298 -19.19 -3.61 -7.59
N ARG A 299 -17.94 -4.06 -7.79
CA ARG A 299 -16.80 -3.68 -6.94
C ARG A 299 -16.60 -2.18 -6.93
N ALA A 300 -16.49 -1.55 -8.10
CA ALA A 300 -16.29 -0.10 -8.21
C ALA A 300 -17.46 0.67 -7.56
N ALA A 301 -18.70 0.24 -7.80
CA ALA A 301 -19.87 0.83 -7.18
C ALA A 301 -19.79 0.83 -5.64
N VAL A 302 -19.42 -0.31 -5.04
CA VAL A 302 -19.28 -0.47 -3.59
C VAL A 302 -18.08 0.28 -3.01
N SER A 303 -16.93 0.28 -3.71
CA SER A 303 -15.71 0.96 -3.29
C SER A 303 -15.89 2.49 -3.29
N PHE A 304 -16.55 3.03 -4.32
CA PHE A 304 -16.77 4.47 -4.48
C PHE A 304 -18.12 4.95 -3.91
N GLY A 305 -18.94 4.06 -3.37
CA GLY A 305 -20.23 4.41 -2.78
C GLY A 305 -21.23 5.00 -3.77
N VAL A 306 -21.27 4.50 -5.01
CA VAL A 306 -22.22 4.93 -6.04
C VAL A 306 -23.21 3.82 -6.42
N PRO A 307 -24.41 4.14 -6.92
CA PRO A 307 -25.32 3.11 -7.43
C PRO A 307 -24.72 2.36 -8.62
N VAL A 308 -24.87 1.03 -8.64
CA VAL A 308 -24.28 0.13 -9.66
C VAL A 308 -24.66 0.53 -11.08
N HIS A 309 -25.93 0.90 -11.31
CA HIS A 309 -26.43 1.32 -12.62
C HIS A 309 -25.87 2.67 -13.12
N ARG A 310 -25.15 3.41 -12.25
CA ARG A 310 -24.46 4.66 -12.60
C ARG A 310 -22.99 4.43 -12.96
N VAL A 311 -22.50 3.20 -12.86
CA VAL A 311 -21.11 2.84 -13.20
C VAL A 311 -21.04 2.27 -14.60
N GLN A 312 -20.28 2.94 -15.45
CA GLN A 312 -19.95 2.47 -16.79
C GLN A 312 -18.68 1.62 -16.72
N VAL A 313 -18.65 0.51 -17.46
CA VAL A 313 -17.49 -0.39 -17.54
C VAL A 313 -17.16 -0.61 -19.00
N ASN A 314 -15.94 -0.24 -19.38
CA ASN A 314 -15.41 -0.40 -20.73
C ASN A 314 -14.21 -1.34 -20.68
N SER A 315 -14.17 -2.32 -21.60
CA SER A 315 -12.94 -3.07 -21.86
C SER A 315 -12.01 -2.23 -22.72
N ASP A 316 -10.75 -2.11 -22.32
CA ASP A 316 -9.71 -1.56 -23.20
C ASP A 316 -8.77 -2.71 -23.58
N PRO A 317 -8.99 -3.35 -24.74
CA PRO A 317 -8.17 -4.47 -25.18
C PRO A 317 -6.79 -4.04 -25.70
N GLY A 318 -6.45 -2.75 -25.72
CA GLY A 318 -5.28 -2.24 -26.48
C GLY A 318 -4.39 -1.22 -25.78
N ARG A 319 -4.84 -0.51 -24.74
CA ARG A 319 -3.93 0.34 -23.95
C ARG A 319 -3.11 -0.50 -22.97
N SER A 320 -1.92 -0.88 -23.42
CA SER A 320 -0.76 -0.76 -22.51
C SER A 320 -0.80 0.68 -22.02
N SER A 321 -1.13 0.92 -20.75
CA SER A 321 -1.19 2.27 -20.23
C SER A 321 0.22 2.84 -20.35
N THR A 322 0.40 3.72 -21.34
CA THR A 322 1.67 4.40 -21.59
C THR A 322 2.08 5.29 -20.41
N ASP A 323 1.11 5.58 -19.53
CA ASP A 323 1.33 6.07 -18.18
C ASP A 323 0.94 5.02 -17.15
N VAL A 324 1.78 4.85 -16.14
CA VAL A 324 1.70 3.91 -15.01
C VAL A 324 2.25 2.51 -15.31
N HIS A 325 3.58 2.41 -15.23
CA HIS A 325 4.37 1.26 -14.77
C HIS A 325 3.66 -0.11 -14.86
N SER A 326 3.71 -0.66 -16.06
CA SER A 326 2.85 -1.70 -16.63
C SER A 326 2.81 -3.03 -15.87
N GLU A 327 1.63 -3.38 -15.33
CA GLU A 327 1.17 -4.77 -15.40
C GLU A 327 0.75 -4.99 -16.86
N ALA A 328 1.49 -5.83 -17.60
CA ALA A 328 1.19 -6.10 -19.01
C ALA A 328 -0.05 -7.01 -19.10
N GLY A 329 -1.18 -6.46 -19.57
CA GLY A 329 -2.40 -7.25 -19.76
C GLY A 329 -3.64 -6.41 -20.06
N PRO A 330 -4.76 -7.06 -20.42
CA PRO A 330 -6.04 -6.38 -20.63
C PRO A 330 -6.51 -5.73 -19.32
N VAL A 331 -7.18 -4.58 -19.44
CA VAL A 331 -7.71 -3.83 -18.30
C VAL A 331 -9.20 -3.50 -18.48
N TRP A 332 -9.88 -3.32 -17.35
CA TRP A 332 -11.20 -2.73 -17.26
C TRP A 332 -11.07 -1.27 -16.85
N THR A 333 -11.68 -0.37 -17.61
CA THR A 333 -11.84 1.03 -17.19
C THR A 333 -13.27 1.24 -16.72
N VAL A 334 -13.43 1.80 -15.53
CA VAL A 334 -14.73 2.14 -14.95
C VAL A 334 -14.84 3.63 -14.69
N GLU A 335 -16.02 4.18 -14.93
CA GLU A 335 -16.28 5.60 -14.76
C GLU A 335 -17.69 5.84 -14.23
N SER A 336 -17.86 6.90 -13.46
CA SER A 336 -19.16 7.41 -13.03
C SER A 336 -19.08 8.92 -12.87
N SER A 337 -20.14 9.62 -13.26
CA SER A 337 -20.34 11.04 -12.98
C SER A 337 -21.16 11.29 -11.71
N ALA A 338 -21.57 10.24 -11.00
CA ALA A 338 -22.29 10.39 -9.74
C ALA A 338 -21.37 10.93 -8.64
N ALA A 339 -21.94 11.67 -7.70
CA ALA A 339 -21.25 12.07 -6.49
C ALA A 339 -20.73 10.84 -5.73
N THR A 340 -19.48 10.88 -5.30
CA THR A 340 -18.77 9.77 -4.64
C THR A 340 -18.00 10.27 -3.42
N HIS A 341 -17.82 9.43 -2.42
CA HIS A 341 -16.93 9.72 -1.29
C HIS A 341 -15.44 9.45 -1.63
N GLY A 342 -15.15 8.95 -2.85
CA GLY A 342 -13.86 8.39 -3.19
C GLY A 342 -13.69 6.98 -2.62
N LEU A 343 -12.44 6.52 -2.48
CA LEU A 343 -12.13 5.22 -1.88
C LEU A 343 -12.19 5.23 -0.34
N GLU A 344 -12.35 6.41 0.26
CA GLU A 344 -12.51 6.56 1.69
C GLU A 344 -13.96 6.89 2.01
N ARG A 345 -14.60 6.10 2.87
CA ARG A 345 -15.98 6.37 3.32
C ARG A 345 -15.97 7.47 4.37
N ARG A 346 -15.78 8.72 3.94
CA ARG A 346 -15.71 9.94 4.78
C ARG A 346 -16.82 10.93 4.38
N ASP A 347 -17.05 11.96 5.19
CA ASP A 347 -18.15 12.92 5.00
C ASP A 347 -18.02 13.86 3.78
N ARG A 348 -16.91 13.75 3.02
CA ARG A 348 -16.66 14.58 1.83
C ARG A 348 -17.15 13.85 0.58
N THR A 349 -17.79 14.59 -0.31
CA THR A 349 -18.21 14.09 -1.62
C THR A 349 -17.48 14.83 -2.75
N PHE A 350 -17.27 14.13 -3.84
CA PHE A 350 -16.58 14.61 -5.04
C PHE A 350 -17.39 14.23 -6.28
N ASP A 351 -17.22 15.01 -7.35
CA ASP A 351 -17.89 14.77 -8.61
C ASP A 351 -17.18 13.68 -9.41
N GLY A 352 -17.78 12.49 -9.41
CA GLY A 352 -17.36 11.38 -10.24
C GLY A 352 -16.02 10.74 -9.89
N PHE A 353 -15.74 9.63 -10.58
CA PHE A 353 -14.48 8.91 -10.50
C PHE A 353 -14.16 8.20 -11.82
N ARG A 354 -12.88 7.88 -11.98
CA ARG A 354 -12.37 6.94 -12.98
C ARG A 354 -11.44 5.96 -12.28
N ALA A 355 -11.57 4.68 -12.59
CA ALA A 355 -10.65 3.66 -12.10
C ALA A 355 -10.31 2.63 -13.18
N THR A 356 -9.13 2.03 -13.06
CA THR A 356 -8.60 1.02 -13.95
C THR A 356 -8.26 -0.22 -13.14
N TYR A 357 -8.77 -1.37 -13.57
CA TYR A 357 -8.56 -2.66 -12.93
C TYR A 357 -7.88 -3.64 -13.89
N SER A 358 -6.98 -4.47 -13.38
CA SER A 358 -6.41 -5.60 -14.14
C SER A 358 -7.53 -6.58 -14.49
N ALA A 359 -7.72 -6.91 -15.77
CA ALA A 359 -8.80 -7.82 -16.16
C ALA A 359 -8.52 -9.28 -15.80
N SER A 360 -7.26 -9.65 -15.54
CA SER A 360 -6.87 -11.01 -15.16
C SER A 360 -6.99 -11.28 -13.66
N THR A 361 -6.72 -10.27 -12.82
CA THR A 361 -6.70 -10.41 -11.35
C THR A 361 -7.80 -9.63 -10.65
N GLY A 362 -8.43 -8.68 -11.35
CA GLY A 362 -9.36 -7.72 -10.77
C GLY A 362 -8.68 -6.65 -9.92
N ARG A 363 -7.35 -6.59 -9.80
CA ARG A 363 -6.64 -5.61 -8.97
C ARG A 363 -6.90 -4.17 -9.43
N LEU A 364 -7.18 -3.27 -8.50
CA LEU A 364 -7.17 -1.82 -8.76
C LEU A 364 -5.74 -1.38 -9.10
N LEU A 365 -5.53 -0.88 -10.32
CA LEU A 365 -4.23 -0.39 -10.81
C LEU A 365 -4.10 1.12 -10.64
N HIS A 366 -5.18 1.83 -10.90
CA HIS A 366 -5.25 3.28 -10.79
C HIS A 366 -6.68 3.70 -10.48
N ALA A 367 -6.85 4.72 -9.64
CA ALA A 367 -8.11 5.40 -9.44
C ALA A 367 -7.86 6.89 -9.27
N CYS A 368 -8.81 7.69 -9.70
CA CYS A 368 -8.93 9.10 -9.36
C CYS A 368 -10.39 9.41 -9.06
N TRP A 369 -10.64 10.48 -8.31
CA TRP A 369 -11.98 11.04 -8.10
C TRP A 369 -11.93 12.55 -7.95
N GLY A 370 -13.05 13.22 -8.21
CA GLY A 370 -13.13 14.68 -8.23
C GLY A 370 -12.24 15.32 -9.30
N GLN A 371 -11.71 16.50 -9.02
CA GLN A 371 -10.86 17.25 -9.96
C GLN A 371 -9.50 16.58 -10.18
N MET A 372 -9.10 15.63 -9.35
CA MET A 372 -7.87 14.85 -9.56
C MET A 372 -7.98 13.84 -10.72
N CYS A 373 -9.17 13.64 -11.28
CA CYS A 373 -9.33 12.91 -12.53
C CYS A 373 -9.02 13.70 -13.79
N ALA A 374 -8.96 15.02 -13.71
CA ALA A 374 -8.63 15.87 -14.84
C ALA A 374 -7.11 15.91 -15.05
N ARG A 375 -6.61 15.06 -15.94
CA ARG A 375 -5.30 15.21 -16.59
C ARG A 375 -5.36 14.74 -18.03
#